data_AF-A0A096KIG4-F1
#
_entry.id   AF-A0A096KIG4-F1
#
_cell.length_a   1.000
_cell.length_b   1.000
_cell.length_c   1.000
_cell.angle_alpha   90.00
_cell.angle_beta   90.00
_cell.angle_gamma   90.00
#
_symmetry.space_group_name_H-M   'P 1'
#
loop_
_entity.id
_entity.type
_entity.pdbx_description
1 polymer ?
#
loop_
_entity_poly.entity_id
_entity_poly.type
_entity_poly.pdbx_seq_one_letter_code
_entity_poly.pdbx_strand_id
1 'polypeptide(L)' 'MATAVTSMRIPTELNERYSRLAKETGRSRSFYVNEALQEAIDRFEYEYGILKDIEDYRAGRLETYSIDEVRAHCGLAN' A
#
# COMPACT_ATOMS: atom_id res chain seq x y z
N MET A 1 -9.55 -6.88 -18.18
CA MET A 1 -9.57 -5.68 -17.31
C MET A 1 -9.23 -4.47 -18.16
N ALA A 2 -9.83 -3.31 -17.87
CA ALA A 2 -9.46 -2.06 -18.53
C ALA A 2 -8.08 -1.60 -18.03
N THR A 3 -7.21 -1.12 -18.92
CA THR A 3 -5.89 -0.58 -18.57
C THR A 3 -5.85 0.92 -18.81
N ALA A 4 -5.26 1.67 -17.87
CA ALA A 4 -4.96 3.09 -18.05
C ALA A 4 -3.46 3.29 -18.35
N VAL A 5 -3.13 4.36 -19.09
CA VAL A 5 -1.74 4.74 -19.35
C VAL A 5 -1.30 5.78 -18.32
N THR A 6 -0.21 5.49 -17.61
CA THR A 6 0.38 6.40 -16.63
C THR A 6 1.82 6.73 -17.06
N SER A 7 2.14 8.01 -17.14
CA SER A 7 3.51 8.49 -17.36
C SER A 7 4.13 8.90 -16.03
N MET A 8 5.32 8.38 -15.73
CA MET A 8 6.03 8.64 -14.49
C MET A 8 7.53 8.80 -14.74
N ARG A 9 8.17 9.66 -13.95
CA ARG A 9 9.63 9.79 -13.94
C ARG A 9 10.20 8.72 -13.03
N ILE A 10 11.08 7.89 -13.57
CA ILE A 10 11.77 6.81 -12.84
C ILE A 10 13.26 7.15 -12.85
N PRO A 11 13.98 6.99 -11.72
CA PRO A 11 15.44 7.12 -11.70
C PRO A 11 16.09 6.24 -12.76
N THR A 12 17.10 6.77 -13.46
CA THR A 12 17.77 6.08 -14.59
C THR A 12 18.26 4.68 -14.20
N GLU A 13 18.91 4.56 -13.05
CA GLU A 13 19.42 3.29 -12.54
C GLU A 13 18.31 2.24 -12.36
N LEU A 14 17.17 2.64 -11.80
CA LEU A 14 16.05 1.72 -11.59
C LEU A 14 15.46 1.26 -12.94
N ASN A 15 15.34 2.19 -13.88
CA ASN A 15 14.92 1.87 -15.24
C ASN A 15 15.87 0.88 -15.94
N GLU A 16 17.19 1.03 -15.76
CA GLU A 16 18.20 0.10 -16.30
C GLU A 16 18.08 -1.29 -15.67
N ARG A 17 17.88 -1.37 -14.35
CA ARG A 17 17.68 -2.64 -13.63
C ARG A 17 16.46 -3.41 -14.17
N TYR A 18 15.32 -2.75 -14.32
CA TYR A 18 14.14 -3.39 -14.90
C TYR A 18 14.32 -3.74 -16.38
N SER A 19 15.04 -2.91 -17.14
CA SER A 19 15.34 -3.21 -18.55
C SER A 19 16.23 -4.44 -18.71
N ARG A 20 17.18 -4.66 -17.79
CA ARG A 20 18.03 -5.86 -17.77
C ARG A 20 17.23 -7.10 -17.40
N LEU A 21 16.44 -7.03 -16.33
CA LEU A 21 15.57 -8.13 -15.90
C LEU A 21 14.60 -8.56 -17.00
N ALA A 22 14.01 -7.59 -17.71
CA ALA A 22 13.16 -7.83 -18.87
C ALA A 22 13.87 -8.65 -19.96
N LYS A 23 15.10 -8.28 -20.32
CA LYS A 23 15.90 -9.00 -21.33
C LYS A 23 16.24 -10.43 -20.89
N GLU A 24 16.62 -10.62 -19.64
CA GLU A 24 17.04 -11.93 -19.10
C GLU A 24 15.88 -12.92 -19.01
N THR A 25 14.65 -12.43 -18.83
CA THR A 25 13.47 -13.25 -18.54
C THR A 25 12.48 -13.35 -19.69
N GLY A 26 12.74 -12.65 -20.81
CA GLY A 26 11.89 -12.62 -21.99
C GLY A 26 10.55 -11.88 -21.80
N ARG A 27 10.43 -11.04 -20.77
CA ARG A 27 9.21 -10.26 -20.46
C ARG A 27 9.40 -8.78 -20.76
N SER A 28 8.32 -8.02 -20.87
CA SER A 28 8.43 -6.57 -21.06
C SER A 28 8.87 -5.86 -19.78
N ARG A 29 9.51 -4.70 -19.92
CA ARG A 29 9.79 -3.82 -18.76
C ARG A 29 8.49 -3.40 -18.05
N SER A 30 7.42 -3.14 -18.81
CA SER A 30 6.12 -2.75 -18.25
C SER A 30 5.51 -3.82 -17.36
N PHE A 31 5.74 -5.11 -17.65
CA PHE A 31 5.30 -6.21 -16.78
C PHE A 31 5.88 -6.04 -15.37
N TYR A 32 7.19 -5.84 -15.26
CA TYR A 32 7.86 -5.69 -13.97
C TYR A 32 7.51 -4.41 -13.23
N VAL A 33 7.34 -3.30 -13.95
CA VAL A 33 6.88 -2.06 -13.34
C VAL A 33 5.47 -2.23 -12.78
N ASN A 34 4.57 -2.89 -13.52
CA ASN A 34 3.20 -3.13 -13.05
C ASN A 34 3.16 -4.10 -11.86
N GLU A 35 3.97 -5.16 -11.85
CA GLU A 35 4.11 -6.05 -10.68
C GLU A 35 4.56 -5.27 -9.44
N ALA A 36 5.62 -4.48 -9.56
CA ALA A 36 6.13 -3.71 -8.43
C ALA A 36 5.10 -2.70 -7.89
N LEU A 37 4.28 -2.10 -8.77
CA LEU A 37 3.18 -1.23 -8.34
C LEU A 37 2.07 -2.01 -7.62
N GLN A 38 1.70 -3.18 -8.13
CA GLN A 38 0.65 -4.01 -7.57
C GLN A 38 1.05 -4.62 -6.21
N GLU A 39 2.31 -5.00 -6.03
CA GLU A 39 2.81 -5.52 -4.76
C GLU A 39 2.91 -4.43 -3.68
N ALA A 40 3.15 -3.17 -4.07
CA ALA A 40 3.35 -2.08 -3.13
C ALA A 40 2.05 -1.44 -2.63
N ILE A 41 0.96 -1.49 -3.41
CA ILE A 41 -0.24 -0.68 -3.13
C ILE A 41 -0.90 -1.05 -1.80
N ASP A 42 -1.08 -2.34 -1.50
CA ASP A 42 -1.74 -2.79 -0.25
C ASP A 42 -1.00 -2.27 0.99
N ARG A 43 0.34 -2.26 0.93
CA ARG A 43 1.17 -1.74 2.02
C ARG A 43 1.00 -0.23 2.17
N PHE A 44 0.98 0.53 1.07
CA PHE A 44 0.77 1.97 1.14
C PHE A 44 -0.62 2.29 1.68
N GLU A 45 -1.66 1.61 1.21
CA GLU A 45 -3.02 1.81 1.71
C GLU A 45 -3.13 1.51 3.20
N TYR A 46 -2.48 0.45 3.70
CA TYR A 46 -2.44 0.14 5.12
C TYR A 46 -1.70 1.20 5.95
N GLU A 47 -0.48 1.56 5.55
CA GLU A 47 0.34 2.53 6.28
C GLU A 47 -0.33 3.91 6.32
N TYR A 48 -0.81 4.39 5.18
CA TYR A 48 -1.50 5.68 5.10
C TYR A 48 -2.91 5.64 5.73
N GLY A 49 -3.57 4.49 5.74
CA GLY A 49 -4.81 4.27 6.49
C GLY A 49 -4.62 4.49 7.98
N ILE A 50 -3.59 3.88 8.58
CA ILE A 50 -3.26 4.08 10.01
C ILE A 50 -2.94 5.55 10.30
N LEU A 51 -2.15 6.20 9.44
CA LEU A 51 -1.80 7.61 9.63
C LEU A 51 -3.05 8.50 9.61
N LYS A 52 -3.98 8.22 8.70
CA LYS A 52 -5.26 8.89 8.63
C LYS A 52 -6.10 8.65 9.88
N ASP A 53 -6.19 7.42 10.37
CA ASP A 53 -6.92 7.08 11.60
C ASP A 53 -6.37 7.85 12.81
N ILE A 54 -5.04 7.99 12.90
CA ILE A 54 -4.39 8.80 13.95
C ILE A 54 -4.78 10.28 13.84
N GLU A 55 -4.80 10.83 12.63
CA GLU A 55 -5.22 12.22 12.39
C GLU A 55 -6.69 12.44 12.73
N ASP A 56 -7.57 11.51 12.33
CA ASP A 56 -9.01 11.57 12.62
C ASP A 56 -9.27 11.42 14.12
N TYR A 57 -8.56 10.53 14.81
CA TYR A 57 -8.60 10.43 16.28
C TYR A 57 -8.18 11.73 16.95
N ARG A 58 -7.03 12.31 16.59
CA ARG A 58 -6.54 13.57 17.16
C ARG A 58 -7.47 14.75 16.91
N ALA A 59 -8.20 14.72 15.80
CA ALA A 59 -9.18 15.73 15.45
C ALA A 59 -10.58 15.47 16.03
N GLY A 60 -10.78 14.39 16.81
CA GLY A 60 -12.06 14.02 17.40
C GLY A 60 -13.11 13.54 16.38
N ARG A 61 -12.67 13.10 15.19
CA ARG A 61 -13.52 12.58 14.12
C ARG A 61 -13.68 11.06 14.15
N LEU A 62 -12.87 10.37 14.95
CA LEU A 62 -12.94 8.91 15.13
C LEU A 62 -13.64 8.59 16.45
N GLU A 63 -14.67 7.75 16.39
CA GLU A 63 -15.26 7.17 17.59
C GLU A 63 -14.23 6.26 18.28
N THR A 64 -14.14 6.35 19.61
CA THR A 64 -13.18 5.55 20.38
C THR A 64 -13.87 4.78 21.47
N TYR A 65 -13.31 3.61 21.75
CA TYR A 65 -13.76 2.70 22.78
C TYR A 65 -12.63 2.51 23.79
N SER A 66 -12.98 2.47 25.06
CA SER A 66 -12.08 2.09 26.14
C SER A 66 -11.67 0.62 26.00
N ILE A 67 -10.53 0.28 26.61
CA ILE A 67 -10.06 -1.12 26.64
C ILE A 67 -11.05 -2.06 27.32
N ASP A 68 -11.82 -1.57 28.30
CA ASP A 68 -12.82 -2.35 29.02
C ASP A 68 -14.03 -2.67 28.13
N GLU A 69 -14.52 -1.70 27.36
CA GLU A 69 -15.59 -1.90 26.36
C GLU A 69 -15.18 -2.94 25.30
N VAL A 70 -13.94 -2.83 24.80
CA VAL A 70 -13.40 -3.79 23.82
C VAL A 70 -13.26 -5.19 24.41
N ARG A 71 -12.74 -5.31 25.64
CA ARG A 71 -12.62 -6.61 26.33
C ARG A 71 -13.98 -7.26 26.56
N ALA A 72 -14.96 -6.50 27.00
CA ALA A 72 -16.33 -7.00 27.17
C ALA A 72 -16.90 -7.50 25.84
N HIS A 73 -16.74 -6.74 24.75
CA HIS A 73 -17.24 -7.12 23.43
C HIS A 73 -16.58 -8.40 22.89
N CYS A 74 -15.28 -8.58 23.13
CA CYS A 74 -14.54 -9.77 22.71
C CYS A 74 -14.70 -10.99 23.63
N GLY A 75 -15.47 -10.91 24.72
CA GLY A 75 -15.56 -11.99 25.72
C GLY A 75 -14.27 -12.21 26.52
N LEU A 76 -13.44 -11.17 26.62
CA LEU A 76 -12.16 -11.13 27.34
C LEU A 76 -12.26 -10.31 28.63
N ALA A 77 -13.48 -10.00 29.09
CA ALA A 77 -13.70 -9.39 30.39
C ALA A 77 -13.48 -10.44 31.49
N ASN A 78 -12.49 -10.17 32.34
CA ASN A 78 -12.22 -10.95 33.55
C ASN A 78 -12.97 -10.38 34.75
#